data_AF-A0A534P097-F1
#
_entry.id   AF-A0A534P097-F1
#
_cell.length_a   1.000
_cell.length_b   1.000
_cell.length_c   1.000
_cell.angle_alpha   90.00
_cell.angle_beta   90.00
_cell.angle_gamma   90.00
#
_symmetry.space_group_name_H-M   'P 1'
#
loop_
_entity.id
_entity.type
_entity.pdbx_description
1 polymer ?
#
loop_
_entity_poly.entity_id
_entity_poly.type
_entity_poly.pdbx_seq_one_letter_code
_entity_poly.pdbx_strand_id
1 'polypeptide(L)'
;MDKAERLLDLVALLLDAREPVSFAELRDLFPDEYGGRRAAAERKLERDKAELLDLGVPIEYVAPEQLDERDLGGYRIDRKTFFLPDPRLLPEESAALYAAGAAALATREFPFAQDLQHALRKISLAGDTHAVGNEAARRLLVVRPGDPLRVEKLRTLGDAVARRKRVHIHYEAPPGLDGKPGNRTERDVEPWGLAFRGRAWRLVGRDPEKGQRVFLVERIARIEVNPQKPHTPDFDPPEDFDAGDAAARSSKPWLWEHHAPEQVALRFAKGSEAIGERLFDAPDGRLTVTNLEGLVPQLLSLGDRVSVESPAAAQDKVRTALLRIQEKVRSAPEPSAEAFAPARSEARAEPGPVAEPQLKRERLRRLLLIVPAARRRPGVKLADLARELALDPQELRLDIDLLGLVGRPPFSPDDLIDISVDERDRVTVSLDQSFSRPPQLTPLEALALGAAAEEVAPADPAVRSALAKLTGQLPPTARQLYAQLARRVVASTPAPRGAQQILTQLRSAAEQHRE
;
A
#
# COMPACT_ATOMS: atom_id res chain seq x y z
N MET A 1 4.41 29.44 11.06
CA MET A 1 3.67 28.24 11.46
C MET A 1 4.27 27.03 10.77
N ASP A 2 4.36 25.88 11.46
CA ASP A 2 4.65 24.62 10.77
C ASP A 2 3.52 24.33 9.78
N LYS A 3 3.83 23.68 8.66
CA LYS A 3 2.82 23.28 7.68
C LYS A 3 1.80 22.32 8.30
N ALA A 4 2.26 21.41 9.15
CA ALA A 4 1.38 20.44 9.82
C ALA A 4 0.38 21.14 10.76
N GLU A 5 0.86 22.09 11.56
CA GLU A 5 0.05 22.97 12.42
C GLU A 5 -1.06 23.66 11.61
N ARG A 6 -0.71 24.32 10.49
CA ARG A 6 -1.70 24.96 9.59
C ARG A 6 -2.80 24.01 9.13
N LEU A 7 -2.40 22.85 8.64
CA LEU A 7 -3.36 21.90 8.09
C LEU A 7 -4.30 21.40 9.19
N LEU A 8 -3.79 21.18 10.40
CA LEU A 8 -4.60 20.78 11.53
C LEU A 8 -5.52 21.91 12.02
N ASP A 9 -5.06 23.16 12.05
CA ASP A 9 -5.91 24.30 12.43
C ASP A 9 -7.07 24.51 11.45
N LEU A 10 -6.78 24.36 10.14
CA LEU A 10 -7.82 24.39 9.11
C LEU A 10 -8.85 23.29 9.34
N VAL A 11 -8.40 22.08 9.68
CA VAL A 11 -9.30 20.96 9.99
C VAL A 11 -10.10 21.23 11.26
N ALA A 12 -9.48 21.75 12.33
CA ALA A 12 -10.13 22.11 13.58
C ALA A 12 -11.26 23.13 13.34
N LEU A 13 -10.96 24.20 12.58
CA LEU A 13 -11.95 25.20 12.19
C LEU A 13 -13.12 24.58 11.41
N LEU A 14 -12.83 23.85 10.34
CA LEU A 14 -13.85 23.33 9.43
C LEU A 14 -14.68 22.19 10.05
N LEU A 15 -14.14 21.46 11.03
CA LEU A 15 -14.90 20.47 11.80
C LEU A 15 -15.85 21.14 12.79
N ASP A 16 -15.46 22.27 13.39
CA ASP A 16 -16.29 22.98 14.36
C ASP A 16 -17.37 23.86 13.70
N ALA A 17 -17.09 24.38 12.51
CA ALA A 17 -17.99 25.24 11.75
C ALA A 17 -19.37 24.60 11.51
N ARG A 18 -20.43 25.33 11.87
CA ARG A 18 -21.83 24.91 11.64
C ARG A 18 -22.30 25.17 10.21
N GLU A 19 -21.77 26.23 9.60
CA GLU A 19 -22.06 26.69 8.24
C GLU A 19 -20.78 26.61 7.39
N PRO A 20 -20.88 26.51 6.05
CA PRO A 20 -19.71 26.56 5.18
C PRO A 20 -18.91 27.85 5.37
N VAL A 21 -17.59 27.73 5.52
CA VAL A 21 -16.70 28.89 5.74
C VAL A 21 -16.24 29.43 4.40
N SER A 22 -16.58 30.68 4.10
CA SER A 22 -16.23 31.32 2.84
C SER A 22 -14.71 31.53 2.70
N PHE A 23 -14.24 31.72 1.46
CA PHE A 23 -12.82 32.02 1.25
C PHE A 23 -12.39 33.35 1.87
N ALA A 24 -13.30 34.33 1.95
CA ALA A 24 -13.01 35.61 2.59
C ALA A 24 -12.77 35.42 4.09
N GLU A 25 -13.66 34.69 4.77
CA GLU A 25 -13.50 34.37 6.20
C GLU A 25 -12.25 33.57 6.48
N LEU A 26 -11.89 32.57 5.65
CA LEU A 26 -10.64 31.82 5.82
C LEU A 26 -9.41 32.74 5.76
N ARG A 27 -9.43 33.79 4.93
CA ARG A 27 -8.33 34.76 4.86
C ARG A 27 -8.27 35.67 6.08
N ASP A 28 -9.42 36.02 6.63
CA ASP A 28 -9.51 36.88 7.81
C ASP A 28 -9.12 36.11 9.09
N LEU A 29 -9.48 34.83 9.16
CA LEU A 29 -9.17 33.95 10.29
C LEU A 29 -7.72 33.45 10.27
N PHE A 30 -7.11 33.29 9.08
CA PHE A 30 -5.71 32.90 8.92
C PHE A 30 -4.93 33.91 8.05
N PRO A 31 -4.74 35.15 8.51
CA PRO A 31 -4.13 36.22 7.70
C PRO A 31 -2.67 35.92 7.34
N ASP A 32 -1.92 35.26 8.22
CA ASP A 32 -0.52 34.89 7.97
C ASP A 32 -0.39 33.78 6.93
N GLU A 33 -1.43 32.94 6.78
CA GLU A 33 -1.39 31.79 5.90
C GLU A 33 -2.06 32.03 4.55
N TYR A 34 -3.23 32.67 4.53
CA TYR A 34 -4.01 32.96 3.31
C TYR A 34 -4.08 34.45 2.97
N GLY A 35 -3.24 35.28 3.61
CA GLY A 35 -3.11 36.70 3.30
C GLY A 35 -2.51 37.01 1.92
N GLY A 36 -2.28 38.31 1.68
CA GLY A 36 -1.70 38.80 0.43
C GLY A 36 -2.64 38.68 -0.78
N ARG A 37 -2.09 38.51 -1.99
CA ARG A 37 -2.88 38.50 -3.23
C ARG A 37 -3.84 37.31 -3.30
N ARG A 38 -5.12 37.59 -3.63
CA ARG A 38 -6.22 36.59 -3.68
C ARG A 38 -5.84 35.31 -4.45
N ALA A 39 -5.39 35.44 -5.69
CA ALA A 39 -5.04 34.30 -6.53
C ALA A 39 -3.85 33.45 -6.02
N ALA A 40 -2.97 34.00 -5.18
CA ALA A 40 -1.89 33.22 -4.56
C ALA A 40 -2.41 32.41 -3.37
N ALA A 41 -3.27 33.01 -2.56
CA ALA A 41 -3.92 32.37 -1.43
C ALA A 41 -4.88 31.26 -1.87
N GLU A 42 -5.68 31.47 -2.92
CA GLU A 42 -6.57 30.43 -3.48
C GLU A 42 -5.76 29.21 -3.94
N ARG A 43 -4.64 29.43 -4.66
CA ARG A 43 -3.74 28.35 -5.07
C ARG A 43 -3.12 27.63 -3.87
N LYS A 44 -2.86 28.32 -2.75
CA LYS A 44 -2.33 27.70 -1.53
C LYS A 44 -3.42 26.84 -0.86
N LEU A 45 -4.63 27.36 -0.73
CA LEU A 45 -5.77 26.63 -0.18
C LEU A 45 -6.09 25.38 -1.01
N GLU A 46 -6.11 25.47 -2.34
CA GLU A 46 -6.35 24.29 -3.18
C GLU A 46 -5.26 23.22 -3.04
N ARG A 47 -4.00 23.62 -2.77
CA ARG A 47 -2.94 22.65 -2.43
C ARG A 47 -3.16 22.02 -1.06
N ASP A 48 -3.49 22.83 -0.05
CA ASP A 48 -3.77 22.35 1.31
C ASP A 48 -4.97 21.38 1.31
N LYS A 49 -6.04 21.69 0.53
CA LYS A 49 -7.19 20.80 0.31
C LYS A 49 -6.80 19.48 -0.34
N ALA A 50 -5.96 19.51 -1.38
CA ALA A 50 -5.51 18.30 -2.06
C ALA A 50 -4.69 17.38 -1.12
N GLU A 51 -3.86 17.98 -0.26
CA GLU A 51 -3.07 17.24 0.72
C GLU A 51 -3.94 16.66 1.84
N LEU A 52 -4.91 17.42 2.34
CA LEU A 52 -5.89 16.94 3.32
C LEU A 52 -6.76 15.81 2.74
N LEU A 53 -7.16 15.89 1.48
CA LEU A 53 -7.88 14.82 0.79
C LEU A 53 -7.05 13.52 0.74
N ASP A 54 -5.77 13.63 0.41
CA ASP A 54 -4.80 12.51 0.39
C ASP A 54 -4.59 11.89 1.79
N LEU A 55 -4.96 12.59 2.87
CA LEU A 55 -4.89 12.14 4.27
C LEU A 55 -6.22 11.58 4.79
N GLY A 56 -7.27 11.57 3.95
CA GLY A 56 -8.61 11.12 4.32
C GLY A 56 -9.47 12.23 4.94
N VAL A 57 -9.13 13.50 4.70
CA VAL A 57 -9.87 14.67 5.16
C VAL A 57 -10.53 15.37 3.97
N PRO A 58 -11.75 14.96 3.56
CA PRO A 58 -12.42 15.57 2.42
C PRO A 58 -12.96 16.96 2.79
N ILE A 59 -12.44 18.00 2.11
CA ILE A 59 -12.99 19.35 2.17
C ILE A 59 -13.88 19.56 0.94
N GLU A 60 -15.17 19.77 1.18
CA GLU A 60 -16.17 20.03 0.16
C GLU A 60 -16.36 21.53 -0.04
N TYR A 61 -16.65 21.94 -1.26
CA TYR A 61 -17.09 23.30 -1.56
C TYR A 61 -18.60 23.29 -1.79
N VAL A 62 -19.32 24.01 -0.93
CA VAL A 62 -20.76 24.23 -1.02
C VAL A 62 -20.98 25.51 -1.82
N ALA A 63 -21.70 25.39 -2.94
CA ALA A 63 -22.05 26.55 -3.75
C ALA A 63 -22.90 27.54 -2.93
N PRO A 64 -22.70 28.85 -3.10
CA PRO A 64 -23.47 29.86 -2.37
C PRO A 64 -24.95 29.77 -2.74
N GLU A 65 -25.79 29.54 -1.74
CA GLU A 65 -27.24 29.68 -1.85
C GLU A 65 -27.68 30.94 -1.09
N GLN A 66 -28.57 31.72 -1.71
CA GLN A 66 -29.16 32.89 -1.07
C GLN A 66 -30.25 32.45 -0.10
N LEU A 67 -29.96 32.58 1.19
CA LEU A 67 -30.88 32.30 2.29
C LEU A 67 -30.87 33.52 3.21
N ASP A 68 -32.04 34.14 3.42
CA ASP A 68 -32.22 35.29 4.32
C ASP A 68 -31.20 36.43 4.07
N GLU A 69 -31.06 36.86 2.81
CA GLU A 69 -30.16 37.95 2.37
C GLU A 69 -28.66 37.71 2.60
N ARG A 70 -28.26 36.48 2.96
CA ARG A 70 -26.85 36.05 3.10
C ARG A 70 -26.51 34.99 2.06
N ASP A 71 -25.33 35.15 1.44
CA ASP A 71 -24.75 34.12 0.56
C ASP A 71 -24.08 33.06 1.45
N LEU A 72 -24.77 31.94 1.69
CA LEU A 72 -24.23 30.81 2.45
C LEU A 72 -23.51 29.86 1.48
N GLY A 73 -22.21 30.07 1.28
CA GLY A 73 -21.36 29.24 0.44
C GLY A 73 -19.90 29.28 0.86
N GLY A 74 -19.21 28.15 0.73
CA GLY A 74 -17.85 28.04 1.26
C GLY A 74 -17.36 26.62 1.41
N TYR A 75 -16.30 26.47 2.17
CA TYR A 75 -15.63 25.20 2.43
C TYR A 75 -16.18 24.55 3.69
N ARG A 76 -16.34 23.24 3.68
CA ARG A 76 -16.87 22.48 4.81
C ARG A 76 -16.26 21.07 4.86
N ILE A 77 -16.10 20.54 6.07
CA ILE A 77 -15.90 19.11 6.30
C ILE A 77 -17.22 18.51 6.79
N ASP A 78 -17.78 17.55 6.05
CA ASP A 78 -18.94 16.81 6.56
C ASP A 78 -18.48 15.81 7.64
N ARG A 79 -18.80 16.12 8.90
CA ARG A 79 -18.51 15.26 10.06
C ARG A 79 -19.00 13.82 9.88
N LYS A 80 -20.09 13.59 9.14
CA LYS A 80 -20.63 12.24 8.93
C LYS A 80 -19.74 11.39 8.01
N THR A 81 -19.08 12.01 7.04
CA THR A 81 -18.19 11.33 6.09
C THR A 81 -16.73 11.35 6.53
N PHE A 82 -16.36 12.33 7.37
CA PHE A 82 -15.01 12.50 7.88
C PHE A 82 -14.60 11.43 8.90
N PHE A 83 -15.43 11.12 9.89
CA PHE A 83 -15.05 10.15 10.92
C PHE A 83 -15.29 8.71 10.45
N LEU A 84 -14.37 7.81 10.77
CA LEU A 84 -14.59 6.37 10.61
C LEU A 84 -15.72 5.95 11.58
N PRO A 85 -16.89 5.50 11.08
CA PRO A 85 -17.93 4.94 11.95
C PRO A 85 -17.45 3.62 12.55
N ASP A 86 -18.09 3.18 13.64
CA ASP A 86 -17.83 1.85 14.18
C ASP A 86 -18.16 0.79 13.11
N PRO A 87 -17.18 -0.03 12.68
CA PRO A 87 -17.41 -1.08 11.71
C PRO A 87 -18.29 -2.22 12.23
N ARG A 88 -18.56 -2.28 13.55
CA ARG A 88 -19.30 -3.36 14.22
C ARG A 88 -18.74 -4.73 13.82
N LEU A 89 -17.42 -4.83 13.89
CA LEU A 89 -16.70 -6.08 13.67
C LEU A 89 -16.92 -6.99 14.87
N LEU A 90 -17.25 -8.24 14.59
CA LEU A 90 -17.25 -9.30 15.58
C LEU A 90 -15.81 -9.56 16.06
N PRO A 91 -15.60 -10.13 17.26
CA PRO A 91 -14.26 -10.46 17.76
C PRO A 91 -13.46 -11.32 16.77
N GLU A 92 -14.11 -12.28 16.11
CA GLU A 92 -13.48 -13.19 15.14
C GLU A 92 -13.09 -12.47 13.85
N GLU A 93 -13.95 -11.57 13.37
CA GLU A 93 -13.69 -10.72 12.20
C GLU A 93 -12.50 -9.79 12.44
N SER A 94 -12.45 -9.18 13.64
CA SER A 94 -11.33 -8.34 14.05
C SER A 94 -10.04 -9.16 14.12
N ALA A 95 -10.04 -10.26 14.87
CA ALA A 95 -8.85 -11.12 15.03
C ALA A 95 -8.32 -11.64 13.69
N ALA A 96 -9.20 -12.10 12.81
CA ALA A 96 -8.82 -12.60 11.49
C ALA A 96 -8.26 -11.49 10.58
N LEU A 97 -8.86 -10.30 10.59
CA LEU A 97 -8.38 -9.15 9.82
C LEU A 97 -7.01 -8.68 10.31
N TYR A 98 -6.81 -8.58 11.63
CA TYR A 98 -5.51 -8.20 12.21
C TYR A 98 -4.45 -9.25 11.92
N ALA A 99 -4.78 -10.54 12.01
CA ALA A 99 -3.85 -11.61 11.69
C ALA A 99 -3.46 -11.62 10.21
N ALA A 100 -4.43 -11.41 9.31
CA ALA A 100 -4.17 -11.26 7.88
C ALA A 100 -3.26 -10.04 7.60
N GLY A 101 -3.57 -8.89 8.20
CA GLY A 101 -2.76 -7.68 8.09
C GLY A 101 -1.34 -7.85 8.64
N ALA A 102 -1.19 -8.45 9.83
CA ALA A 102 0.12 -8.71 10.44
C ALA A 102 0.95 -9.70 9.60
N ALA A 103 0.32 -10.76 9.07
CA ALA A 103 1.00 -11.70 8.18
C ALA A 103 1.44 -11.03 6.87
N ALA A 104 0.62 -10.16 6.28
CA ALA A 104 1.00 -9.39 5.10
C ALA A 104 2.16 -8.43 5.40
N LEU A 105 2.16 -7.76 6.56
CA LEU A 105 3.27 -6.90 7.00
C LEU A 105 4.55 -7.67 7.33
N ALA A 106 4.45 -8.95 7.69
CA ALA A 106 5.60 -9.83 7.87
C ALA A 106 6.23 -10.25 6.53
N THR A 107 5.47 -10.20 5.43
CA THR A 107 5.98 -10.38 4.07
C THR A 107 6.82 -9.15 3.68
N ARG A 108 8.11 -9.36 3.39
CA ARG A 108 9.06 -8.30 2.99
C ARG A 108 8.66 -7.52 1.71
N GLU A 109 7.65 -7.98 1.00
CA GLU A 109 7.30 -7.52 -0.36
C GLU A 109 5.92 -6.85 -0.42
N PHE A 110 5.26 -6.61 0.72
CA PHE A 110 3.93 -6.01 0.72
C PHE A 110 3.98 -4.50 0.39
N PRO A 111 3.35 -4.04 -0.72
CA PRO A 111 3.54 -2.71 -1.28
C PRO A 111 2.84 -1.58 -0.51
N PHE A 112 1.80 -1.89 0.25
CA PHE A 112 0.97 -0.90 0.96
C PHE A 112 1.16 -0.97 2.47
N ALA A 113 2.37 -1.33 2.94
CA ALA A 113 2.62 -1.61 4.35
C ALA A 113 2.24 -0.45 5.27
N GLN A 114 2.58 0.79 4.88
CA GLN A 114 2.22 1.99 5.65
C GLN A 114 0.71 2.21 5.69
N ASP A 115 0.04 2.13 4.55
CA ASP A 115 -1.42 2.29 4.48
C ASP A 115 -2.15 1.19 5.25
N LEU A 116 -1.68 -0.06 5.20
CA LEU A 116 -2.21 -1.16 5.99
C LEU A 116 -2.04 -0.91 7.49
N GLN A 117 -0.89 -0.40 7.92
CA GLN A 117 -0.66 -0.04 9.33
C GLN A 117 -1.62 1.05 9.80
N HIS A 118 -1.79 2.11 9.01
CA HIS A 118 -2.74 3.19 9.32
C HIS A 118 -4.18 2.68 9.35
N ALA A 119 -4.56 1.85 8.39
CA ALA A 119 -5.90 1.26 8.32
C ALA A 119 -6.20 0.41 9.56
N LEU A 120 -5.27 -0.49 9.94
CA LEU A 120 -5.40 -1.31 11.14
C LEU A 120 -5.49 -0.43 12.39
N ARG A 121 -4.66 0.61 12.54
CA ARG A 121 -4.73 1.56 13.67
C ARG A 121 -6.08 2.27 13.74
N LYS A 122 -6.58 2.79 12.63
CA LYS A 122 -7.90 3.45 12.55
C LYS A 122 -9.02 2.51 12.99
N ILE A 123 -9.05 1.28 12.48
CA ILE A 123 -10.03 0.25 12.86
C ILE A 123 -9.89 -0.09 14.35
N SER A 124 -8.66 -0.16 14.85
CA SER A 124 -8.35 -0.36 16.27
C SER A 124 -9.00 0.65 17.17
N LEU A 125 -9.02 1.91 16.73
CA LEU A 125 -9.52 3.06 17.48
C LEU A 125 -11.02 3.25 17.32
N ALA A 126 -11.57 2.93 16.15
CA ALA A 126 -13.00 3.10 15.85
C ALA A 126 -13.91 2.01 16.43
N GLY A 127 -13.40 0.81 16.66
CA GLY A 127 -14.20 -0.29 17.22
C GLY A 127 -14.23 -0.29 18.76
N ASP A 128 -15.42 -0.53 19.33
CA ASP A 128 -15.65 -0.79 20.77
C ASP A 128 -15.16 -2.18 21.24
N THR A 129 -14.32 -2.85 20.43
CA THR A 129 -13.93 -4.24 20.66
C THR A 129 -12.98 -4.36 21.85
N HIS A 130 -13.57 -4.58 23.02
CA HIS A 130 -12.89 -5.11 24.19
C HIS A 130 -12.29 -6.49 23.87
N ALA A 131 -10.96 -6.53 23.98
CA ALA A 131 -10.16 -7.53 24.65
C ALA A 131 -10.03 -8.95 24.06
N VAL A 132 -8.82 -9.49 24.28
CA VAL A 132 -8.36 -10.87 24.05
C VAL A 132 -7.62 -11.11 22.73
N GLY A 133 -8.27 -11.19 21.56
CA GLY A 133 -7.55 -11.47 20.29
C GLY A 133 -6.71 -10.30 19.75
N ASN A 134 -7.10 -9.07 20.10
CA ASN A 134 -6.53 -7.84 19.54
C ASN A 134 -5.17 -7.46 20.15
N GLU A 135 -4.91 -7.78 21.42
CA GLU A 135 -3.63 -7.39 22.05
C GLU A 135 -2.47 -8.29 21.60
N ALA A 136 -2.69 -9.60 21.52
CA ALA A 136 -1.72 -10.53 20.95
C ALA A 136 -1.47 -10.28 19.44
N ALA A 137 -2.51 -10.02 18.66
CA ALA A 137 -2.37 -9.68 17.23
C ALA A 137 -1.71 -8.31 17.00
N ARG A 138 -1.97 -7.30 17.84
CA ARG A 138 -1.24 -6.02 17.83
C ARG A 138 0.24 -6.19 18.18
N ARG A 139 0.57 -7.05 19.16
CA ARG A 139 1.96 -7.40 19.53
C ARG A 139 2.70 -8.15 18.42
N LEU A 140 1.97 -8.82 17.52
CA LEU A 140 2.50 -9.55 16.36
C LEU A 140 2.79 -8.67 15.13
N LEU A 141 2.58 -7.34 15.20
CA LEU A 141 3.03 -6.39 14.18
C LEU A 141 4.56 -6.25 14.20
N VAL A 142 5.27 -7.33 13.89
CA VAL A 142 6.72 -7.33 13.68
C VAL A 142 6.96 -6.89 12.24
N VAL A 143 7.18 -5.59 12.07
CA VAL A 143 7.58 -5.01 10.80
C VAL A 143 9.02 -5.41 10.53
N ARG A 144 9.24 -6.29 9.55
CA ARG A 144 10.56 -6.43 8.95
C ARG A 144 10.64 -5.46 7.79
N PRO A 145 11.59 -4.50 7.78
CA PRO A 145 11.76 -3.64 6.62
C PRO A 145 12.01 -4.52 5.39
N GLY A 146 11.11 -4.42 4.41
CA GLY A 146 11.36 -4.86 3.05
C GLY A 146 12.50 -4.07 2.43
N ASP A 147 12.92 -4.43 1.22
CA ASP A 147 13.84 -3.61 0.44
C ASP A 147 13.22 -2.20 0.22
N PRO A 148 13.76 -1.13 0.84
CA PRO A 148 13.11 0.18 0.84
C PRO A 148 12.93 0.75 -0.56
N LEU A 149 13.89 0.50 -1.46
CA LEU A 149 13.85 0.95 -2.85
C LEU A 149 12.72 0.26 -3.61
N ARG A 150 12.47 -1.02 -3.31
CA ARG A 150 11.39 -1.79 -3.93
C ARG A 150 10.02 -1.33 -3.45
N VAL A 151 9.87 -1.07 -2.14
CA VAL A 151 8.63 -0.52 -1.57
C VAL A 151 8.31 0.83 -2.21
N GLU A 152 9.30 1.69 -2.39
CA GLU A 152 9.12 2.98 -3.07
C GLU A 152 8.71 2.83 -4.54
N LYS A 153 9.34 1.91 -5.30
CA LYS A 153 8.93 1.62 -6.68
C LYS A 153 7.48 1.16 -6.75
N LEU A 154 7.07 0.24 -5.88
CA LEU A 154 5.72 -0.30 -5.86
C LEU A 154 4.67 0.74 -5.49
N ARG A 155 4.94 1.57 -4.48
CA ARG A 155 4.08 2.70 -4.12
C ARG A 155 3.95 3.69 -5.27
N THR A 156 5.07 4.07 -5.90
CA THR A 156 5.08 4.99 -7.05
C THR A 156 4.24 4.45 -8.21
N LEU A 157 4.37 3.17 -8.53
CA LEU A 157 3.55 2.52 -9.57
C LEU A 157 2.08 2.37 -9.15
N GLY A 158 1.82 2.05 -7.87
CA GLY A 158 0.47 1.96 -7.32
C GLY A 158 -0.28 3.29 -7.39
N ASP A 159 0.38 4.37 -6.99
CA ASP A 159 -0.13 5.74 -7.11
C ASP A 159 -0.38 6.12 -8.58
N ALA A 160 0.53 5.76 -9.49
CA ALA A 160 0.36 6.00 -10.93
C ALA A 160 -0.83 5.23 -11.53
N VAL A 161 -1.03 3.96 -11.13
CA VAL A 161 -2.20 3.16 -11.53
C VAL A 161 -3.49 3.77 -10.98
N ALA A 162 -3.47 4.21 -9.71
CA ALA A 162 -4.62 4.82 -9.03
C ALA A 162 -5.05 6.12 -9.70
N ARG A 163 -4.06 7.00 -9.98
CA ARG A 163 -4.27 8.32 -10.57
C ARG A 163 -4.30 8.30 -12.11
N ARG A 164 -4.15 7.12 -12.72
CA ARG A 164 -4.05 6.91 -14.17
C ARG A 164 -3.02 7.84 -14.83
N LYS A 165 -1.81 7.89 -14.25
CA LYS A 165 -0.70 8.72 -14.73
C LYS A 165 0.28 7.89 -15.56
N ARG A 166 0.74 8.43 -16.68
CA ARG A 166 1.78 7.77 -17.49
C ARG A 166 3.10 7.72 -16.73
N VAL A 167 3.84 6.64 -16.92
CA VAL A 167 5.16 6.45 -16.32
C VAL A 167 6.20 6.20 -17.39
N HIS A 168 7.34 6.87 -17.27
CA HIS A 168 8.54 6.57 -18.05
C HIS A 168 9.43 5.64 -17.24
N ILE A 169 9.79 4.49 -17.80
CA ILE A 169 10.57 3.47 -17.11
C ILE A 169 11.85 3.13 -17.86
N HIS A 170 12.92 2.93 -17.10
CA HIS A 170 14.13 2.29 -17.60
C HIS A 170 14.06 0.81 -17.23
N TYR A 171 13.84 -0.05 -18.23
CA TYR A 171 13.63 -1.47 -18.06
C TYR A 171 14.82 -2.30 -18.51
N GLU A 172 15.27 -3.20 -17.65
CA GLU A 172 16.36 -4.13 -17.94
C GLU A 172 15.79 -5.45 -18.50
N ALA A 173 16.20 -5.80 -19.72
CA ALA A 173 15.84 -7.09 -20.29
C ALA A 173 16.43 -8.25 -19.46
N PRO A 174 15.80 -9.44 -19.47
CA PRO A 174 16.43 -10.63 -18.88
C PRO A 174 17.85 -10.82 -19.44
N PRO A 175 18.83 -11.24 -18.61
CA PRO A 175 20.11 -11.69 -19.13
C PRO A 175 19.90 -12.88 -20.07
N GLY A 176 20.69 -12.92 -21.13
CA GLY A 176 20.66 -14.04 -22.07
C GLY A 176 21.18 -15.33 -21.43
N LEU A 177 20.91 -16.48 -22.06
CA LEU A 177 21.50 -17.77 -21.66
C LEU A 177 23.04 -17.78 -21.77
N ASP A 178 23.63 -16.82 -22.48
CA ASP A 178 25.06 -16.54 -22.57
C ASP A 178 25.61 -15.77 -21.35
N GLY A 179 24.75 -15.40 -20.40
CA GLY A 179 25.14 -14.70 -19.18
C GLY A 179 25.43 -13.22 -19.38
N LYS A 180 25.19 -12.67 -20.57
CA LYS A 180 25.32 -11.22 -20.80
C LYS A 180 24.12 -10.49 -20.17
N PRO A 181 24.34 -9.33 -19.51
CA PRO A 181 23.25 -8.52 -19.01
C PRO A 181 22.33 -8.13 -20.16
N GLY A 182 21.01 -8.18 -19.93
CA GLY A 182 20.05 -7.81 -20.94
C GLY A 182 20.14 -6.32 -21.27
N ASN A 183 19.80 -5.95 -22.50
CA ASN A 183 19.82 -4.55 -22.91
C ASN A 183 18.88 -3.72 -22.03
N ARG A 184 19.37 -2.57 -21.59
CA ARG A 184 18.55 -1.55 -20.92
C ARG A 184 17.77 -0.78 -21.97
N THR A 185 16.50 -0.58 -21.71
CA THR A 185 15.59 0.07 -22.66
C THR A 185 14.69 1.06 -21.95
N GLU A 186 14.40 2.18 -22.61
CA GLU A 186 13.48 3.20 -22.10
C GLU A 186 12.10 3.00 -22.71
N ARG A 187 11.05 3.15 -21.90
CA ARG A 187 9.67 2.87 -22.29
C ARG A 187 8.72 3.86 -21.63
N ASP A 188 7.82 4.42 -22.41
CA ASP A 188 6.63 5.06 -21.88
C ASP A 188 5.54 4.01 -21.69
N VAL A 189 4.93 3.98 -20.51
CA VAL A 189 3.93 2.99 -20.13
C VAL A 189 2.69 3.69 -19.59
N GLU A 190 1.54 3.25 -20.06
CA GLU A 190 0.22 3.50 -19.48
C GLU A 190 -0.06 2.38 -18.47
N PRO A 191 0.20 2.58 -17.16
CA PRO A 191 0.11 1.52 -16.16
C PRO A 191 -1.35 1.15 -15.87
N TRP A 192 -1.80 0.00 -16.36
CA TRP A 192 -3.17 -0.45 -16.18
C TRP A 192 -3.39 -1.13 -14.83
N GLY A 193 -2.39 -1.84 -14.31
CA GLY A 193 -2.47 -2.48 -13.00
C GLY A 193 -1.17 -3.13 -12.53
N LEU A 194 -1.14 -3.48 -11.25
CA LEU A 194 -0.08 -4.23 -10.59
C LEU A 194 -0.60 -5.60 -10.18
N ALA A 195 0.19 -6.64 -10.38
CA ALA A 195 -0.17 -7.98 -9.94
C ALA A 195 1.02 -8.68 -9.32
N PHE A 196 0.80 -9.34 -8.19
CA PHE A 196 1.79 -10.18 -7.56
C PHE A 196 1.50 -11.64 -7.89
N ARG A 197 2.41 -12.26 -8.66
CA ARG A 197 2.29 -13.65 -9.12
C ARG A 197 3.65 -14.31 -9.11
N GLY A 198 3.74 -15.62 -8.85
CA GLY A 198 5.02 -16.35 -8.94
C GLY A 198 6.20 -15.69 -8.19
N ARG A 199 5.93 -15.10 -7.02
CA ARG A 199 6.89 -14.37 -6.16
C ARG A 199 7.52 -13.11 -6.76
N ALA A 200 6.88 -12.51 -7.77
CA ALA A 200 7.35 -11.26 -8.36
C ALA A 200 6.20 -10.33 -8.66
N TRP A 201 6.39 -9.04 -8.34
CA TRP A 201 5.50 -7.97 -8.76
C TRP A 201 5.65 -7.74 -10.26
N ARG A 202 4.49 -7.66 -10.94
CA ARG A 202 4.38 -7.35 -12.36
C ARG A 202 3.52 -6.11 -12.53
N LEU A 203 4.02 -5.16 -13.32
CA LEU A 203 3.26 -4.05 -13.86
C LEU A 203 2.67 -4.49 -15.19
N VAL A 204 1.35 -4.47 -15.30
CA VAL A 204 0.65 -4.66 -16.57
C VAL A 204 0.23 -3.29 -17.09
N GLY A 205 0.54 -3.01 -18.34
CA GLY A 205 0.19 -1.74 -18.95
C GLY A 205 0.33 -1.77 -20.46
N ARG A 206 0.06 -0.63 -21.08
CA ARG A 206 0.26 -0.45 -22.51
C ARG A 206 1.48 0.41 -22.78
N ASP A 207 2.38 -0.14 -23.58
CA ASP A 207 3.41 0.60 -24.27
C ASP A 207 2.76 1.20 -25.55
N PRO A 208 2.76 2.53 -25.75
CA PRO A 208 2.15 3.16 -26.92
C PRO A 208 2.68 2.62 -28.25
N GLU A 209 3.94 2.18 -28.30
CA GLU A 209 4.58 1.65 -29.50
C GLU A 209 4.33 0.14 -29.66
N LYS A 210 4.30 -0.61 -28.54
CA LYS A 210 4.32 -2.08 -28.56
C LYS A 210 3.03 -2.76 -28.10
N GLY A 211 2.02 -2.00 -27.71
CA GLY A 211 0.75 -2.51 -27.19
C GLY A 211 0.85 -2.99 -25.75
N GLN A 212 -0.04 -3.90 -25.35
CA GLN A 212 -0.09 -4.43 -23.98
C GLN A 212 1.17 -5.23 -23.65
N ARG A 213 1.79 -4.94 -22.49
CA ARG A 213 3.00 -5.59 -22.00
C ARG A 213 2.93 -5.80 -20.48
N VAL A 214 3.73 -6.76 -20.03
CA VAL A 214 3.91 -7.09 -18.62
C VAL A 214 5.37 -6.93 -18.25
N PHE A 215 5.64 -6.05 -17.28
CA PHE A 215 6.97 -5.68 -16.83
C PHE A 215 7.20 -6.23 -15.42
N LEU A 216 8.33 -6.90 -15.19
CA LEU A 216 8.74 -7.29 -13.82
C LEU A 216 9.22 -6.06 -13.08
N VAL A 217 8.59 -5.72 -11.95
CA VAL A 217 8.92 -4.50 -11.19
C VAL A 217 10.38 -4.50 -10.72
N GLU A 218 10.92 -5.67 -10.38
CA GLU A 218 12.33 -5.82 -9.99
C GLU A 218 13.31 -5.37 -11.09
N ARG A 219 12.92 -5.46 -12.36
CA ARG A 219 13.73 -5.08 -13.53
C ARG A 219 13.54 -3.62 -13.96
N ILE A 220 12.69 -2.88 -13.27
CA ILE A 220 12.54 -1.45 -13.50
C ILE A 220 13.64 -0.75 -12.70
N ALA A 221 14.66 -0.25 -13.39
CA ALA A 221 15.79 0.44 -12.77
C ALA A 221 15.40 1.84 -12.26
N ARG A 222 14.58 2.56 -13.04
CA ARG A 222 14.13 3.93 -12.75
C ARG A 222 12.69 4.13 -13.20
N ILE A 223 11.93 4.93 -12.45
CA ILE A 223 10.54 5.30 -12.72
C ILE A 223 10.43 6.81 -12.64
N GLU A 224 9.78 7.42 -13.64
CA GLU A 224 9.41 8.82 -13.63
C GLU A 224 7.92 8.94 -13.94
N VAL A 225 7.14 9.47 -12.98
CA VAL A 225 5.69 9.67 -13.17
C VAL A 225 5.48 11.02 -13.84
N ASN A 226 4.60 11.07 -14.84
CA ASN A 226 4.24 12.33 -15.50
C ASN A 226 3.71 13.35 -14.48
N PRO A 227 4.43 14.48 -14.24
CA PRO A 227 4.05 15.46 -13.24
C PRO A 227 2.97 16.43 -13.72
N GLN A 228 2.64 16.43 -15.01
CA GLN A 228 1.69 17.37 -15.58
C GLN A 228 0.26 17.02 -15.16
N LYS A 229 -0.56 18.04 -14.87
CA LYS A 229 -1.99 17.92 -14.50
C LYS A 229 -2.22 16.77 -13.48
N PRO A 230 -1.68 16.88 -12.26
CA PRO A 230 -1.65 15.78 -11.29
C PRO A 230 -3.04 15.25 -10.89
N HIS A 231 -4.09 16.06 -11.04
CA HIS A 231 -5.48 15.70 -10.73
C HIS A 231 -6.29 15.26 -11.95
N THR A 232 -5.65 15.13 -13.11
CA THR A 232 -6.29 14.68 -14.35
C THR A 232 -5.65 13.36 -14.77
N PRO A 233 -6.46 12.34 -15.12
CA PRO A 233 -5.94 11.10 -15.68
C PRO A 233 -5.28 11.36 -17.05
N ASP A 234 -4.16 10.69 -17.32
CA ASP A 234 -3.44 10.79 -18.60
C ASP A 234 -3.98 9.81 -19.65
N PHE A 235 -4.63 8.74 -19.20
CA PHE A 235 -5.17 7.68 -20.05
C PHE A 235 -6.37 7.00 -19.37
N ASP A 236 -7.15 6.27 -20.17
CA ASP A 236 -8.23 5.41 -19.71
C ASP A 236 -7.88 3.95 -20.01
N PRO A 237 -7.71 3.10 -18.99
CA PRO A 237 -7.51 1.67 -19.19
C PRO A 237 -8.83 0.98 -19.59
N PRO A 238 -8.78 -0.24 -20.16
CA PRO A 238 -9.98 -0.97 -20.55
C PRO A 238 -10.93 -1.20 -19.37
N GLU A 239 -12.25 -1.04 -19.59
CA GLU A 239 -13.27 -1.05 -18.51
C GLU A 239 -13.31 -2.37 -17.71
N ASP A 240 -13.07 -3.50 -18.36
CA ASP A 240 -13.06 -4.85 -17.75
C ASP A 240 -11.64 -5.42 -17.54
N PHE A 241 -10.64 -4.56 -17.39
CA PHE A 241 -9.26 -5.01 -17.21
C PHE A 241 -9.01 -5.57 -15.80
N ASP A 242 -8.58 -6.84 -15.73
CA ASP A 242 -8.07 -7.51 -14.53
C ASP A 242 -6.54 -7.72 -14.64
N ALA A 243 -5.80 -7.13 -13.70
CA ALA A 243 -4.33 -7.20 -13.70
C ALA A 243 -3.82 -8.59 -13.34
N GLY A 244 -4.53 -9.32 -12.48
CA GLY A 244 -4.20 -10.66 -12.04
C GLY A 244 -4.28 -11.67 -13.19
N ASP A 245 -5.35 -11.60 -14.00
CA ASP A 245 -5.55 -12.44 -15.18
C ASP A 245 -4.52 -12.14 -16.27
N ALA A 246 -4.28 -10.86 -16.55
CA ALA A 246 -3.28 -10.45 -17.53
C ALA A 246 -1.86 -10.87 -17.11
N ALA A 247 -1.53 -10.72 -15.82
CA ALA A 247 -0.26 -11.18 -15.29
C ALA A 247 -0.15 -12.71 -15.27
N ALA A 248 -1.24 -13.45 -15.04
CA ALA A 248 -1.25 -14.91 -15.11
C ALA A 248 -0.96 -15.41 -16.54
N ARG A 249 -1.59 -14.82 -17.56
CA ARG A 249 -1.32 -15.15 -18.97
C ARG A 249 0.14 -14.92 -19.37
N SER A 250 0.76 -13.85 -18.87
CA SER A 250 2.19 -13.54 -19.13
C SER A 250 3.17 -14.13 -18.09
N SER A 251 2.68 -14.91 -17.11
CA SER A 251 3.53 -15.45 -16.04
C SER A 251 4.39 -16.63 -16.48
N LYS A 252 4.04 -17.28 -17.60
CA LYS A 252 4.78 -18.38 -18.22
C LYS A 252 5.88 -17.79 -19.12
N PRO A 253 7.16 -17.74 -18.70
CA PRO A 253 8.21 -17.07 -19.46
C PRO A 253 8.48 -17.73 -20.83
N TRP A 254 7.98 -18.95 -20.99
CA TRP A 254 8.05 -19.76 -22.21
C TRP A 254 6.88 -19.54 -23.18
N LEU A 255 5.92 -18.66 -22.84
CA LEU A 255 4.81 -18.26 -23.71
C LEU A 255 4.83 -16.75 -23.96
N TRP A 256 5.23 -16.38 -25.17
CA TRP A 256 5.12 -15.05 -25.76
C TRP A 256 4.08 -15.05 -26.88
N GLU A 257 3.16 -14.07 -26.88
CA GLU A 257 2.03 -13.98 -27.82
C GLU A 257 2.43 -13.83 -29.30
N HIS A 258 3.65 -13.36 -29.58
CA HIS A 258 4.09 -13.00 -30.94
C HIS A 258 5.08 -13.99 -31.57
N HIS A 259 5.32 -15.15 -30.94
CA HIS A 259 6.26 -16.15 -31.44
C HIS A 259 5.54 -17.45 -31.84
N ALA A 260 6.05 -18.13 -32.86
CA ALA A 260 5.46 -19.38 -33.35
C ALA A 260 5.50 -20.46 -32.25
N PRO A 261 4.39 -21.16 -31.98
CA PRO A 261 4.36 -22.22 -30.97
C PRO A 261 5.10 -23.46 -31.44
N GLU A 262 5.89 -24.02 -30.54
CA GLU A 262 6.60 -25.29 -30.65
C GLU A 262 6.10 -26.23 -29.54
N GLN A 263 5.98 -27.52 -29.84
CA GLN A 263 5.56 -28.52 -28.85
C GLN A 263 6.78 -29.15 -28.19
N VAL A 264 6.85 -29.06 -26.87
CA VAL A 264 7.91 -29.62 -26.04
C VAL A 264 7.34 -30.75 -25.19
N ALA A 265 7.95 -31.92 -25.25
CA ALA A 265 7.62 -33.04 -24.38
C ALA A 265 8.58 -33.09 -23.18
N LEU A 266 8.01 -33.11 -21.98
CA LEU A 266 8.71 -33.21 -20.70
C LEU A 266 8.41 -34.57 -20.07
N ARG A 267 9.46 -35.21 -19.56
CA ARG A 267 9.36 -36.40 -18.72
C ARG A 267 9.63 -36.04 -17.27
N PHE A 268 8.71 -36.41 -16.40
CA PHE A 268 8.85 -36.23 -14.94
C PHE A 268 9.40 -37.50 -14.29
N ALA A 269 10.28 -37.33 -13.30
CA ALA A 269 10.77 -38.42 -12.49
C ALA A 269 9.64 -38.98 -11.59
N LYS A 270 9.78 -40.24 -11.16
CA LYS A 270 8.80 -40.90 -10.28
C LYS A 270 8.60 -40.08 -8.99
N GLY A 271 7.34 -39.77 -8.66
CA GLY A 271 6.97 -38.95 -7.50
C GLY A 271 6.99 -37.43 -7.76
N SER A 272 7.29 -37.00 -8.99
CA SER A 272 7.28 -35.59 -9.42
C SER A 272 6.19 -35.28 -10.45
N GLU A 273 5.26 -36.21 -10.70
CA GLU A 273 4.22 -36.10 -11.73
C GLU A 273 3.27 -34.91 -11.47
N ALA A 274 2.99 -34.60 -10.20
CA ALA A 274 2.18 -33.45 -9.81
C ALA A 274 2.81 -32.09 -10.18
N ILE A 275 4.10 -32.04 -10.54
CA ILE A 275 4.75 -30.82 -11.04
C ILE A 275 4.24 -30.47 -12.44
N GLY A 276 3.97 -31.46 -13.28
CA GLY A 276 3.49 -31.25 -14.65
C GLY A 276 2.18 -30.48 -14.68
N GLU A 277 1.22 -30.88 -13.86
CA GLU A 277 -0.04 -30.17 -13.70
C GLU A 277 0.16 -28.81 -13.04
N ARG A 278 0.88 -28.73 -11.91
CA ARG A 278 0.92 -27.51 -11.08
C ARG A 278 1.77 -26.36 -11.62
N LEU A 279 2.84 -26.65 -12.35
CA LEU A 279 3.81 -25.65 -12.79
C LEU A 279 3.74 -25.39 -14.30
N PHE A 280 3.40 -26.43 -15.07
CA PHE A 280 3.41 -26.36 -16.53
C PHE A 280 2.01 -26.38 -17.15
N ASP A 281 0.96 -26.68 -16.37
CA ASP A 281 -0.40 -26.99 -16.87
C ASP A 281 -0.38 -28.09 -17.95
N ALA A 282 0.53 -29.05 -17.82
CA ALA A 282 0.80 -30.12 -18.77
C ALA A 282 0.87 -31.47 -18.03
N PRO A 283 -0.29 -32.05 -17.64
CA PRO A 283 -0.35 -33.28 -16.86
C PRO A 283 0.18 -34.51 -17.64
N ASP A 284 0.11 -34.47 -18.97
CA ASP A 284 0.67 -35.47 -19.88
C ASP A 284 2.12 -35.17 -20.30
N GLY A 285 2.72 -34.11 -19.75
CA GLY A 285 4.06 -33.66 -20.10
C GLY A 285 4.19 -32.96 -21.45
N ARG A 286 3.08 -32.68 -22.15
CA ARG A 286 3.12 -31.94 -23.42
C ARG A 286 2.83 -30.48 -23.21
N LEU A 287 3.80 -29.64 -23.55
CA LEU A 287 3.74 -28.21 -23.32
C LEU A 287 3.91 -27.44 -24.63
N THR A 288 3.00 -26.51 -24.90
CA THR A 288 3.18 -25.53 -25.96
C THR A 288 4.09 -24.40 -25.47
N VAL A 289 5.13 -24.11 -26.25
CA VAL A 289 6.20 -23.19 -25.90
C VAL A 289 6.48 -22.30 -27.09
N THR A 290 6.49 -20.98 -26.92
CA THR A 290 6.89 -20.05 -27.99
C THR A 290 8.24 -19.38 -27.68
N ASN A 291 8.76 -19.55 -26.45
CA ASN A 291 10.09 -19.08 -26.04
C ASN A 291 10.84 -20.16 -25.23
N LEU A 292 11.66 -20.97 -25.91
CA LEU A 292 12.49 -21.98 -25.28
C LEU A 292 13.47 -21.40 -24.24
N GLU A 293 13.96 -20.17 -24.44
CA GLU A 293 14.92 -19.56 -23.51
C GLU A 293 14.29 -19.20 -22.16
N GLY A 294 12.99 -18.94 -22.14
CA GLY A 294 12.22 -18.77 -20.92
C GLY A 294 11.91 -20.09 -20.19
N LEU A 295 11.87 -21.22 -20.92
CA LEU A 295 11.60 -22.54 -20.36
C LEU A 295 12.82 -23.14 -19.65
N VAL A 296 14.00 -23.02 -20.26
CA VAL A 296 15.23 -23.68 -19.82
C VAL A 296 15.57 -23.39 -18.34
N PRO A 297 15.57 -22.15 -17.83
CA PRO A 297 15.88 -21.86 -16.43
C PRO A 297 14.93 -22.56 -15.44
N GLN A 298 13.66 -22.71 -15.83
CA GLN A 298 12.63 -23.33 -15.00
C GLN A 298 12.87 -24.83 -14.89
N LEU A 299 13.19 -25.49 -16.00
CA LEU A 299 13.59 -26.89 -16.02
C LEU A 299 14.85 -27.14 -15.17
N LEU A 300 15.87 -26.27 -15.32
CA LEU A 300 17.11 -26.37 -14.56
C LEU A 300 16.89 -26.21 -13.05
N SER A 301 15.95 -25.34 -12.63
CA SER A 301 15.62 -25.15 -11.21
C SER A 301 15.02 -26.39 -10.53
N LEU A 302 14.44 -27.29 -11.33
CA LEU A 302 13.84 -28.55 -10.87
C LEU A 302 14.83 -29.71 -10.88
N GLY A 303 16.03 -29.52 -11.43
CA GLY A 303 17.10 -30.50 -11.43
C GLY A 303 16.72 -31.80 -12.13
N ASP A 304 16.92 -32.93 -11.45
CA ASP A 304 16.67 -34.29 -11.94
C ASP A 304 15.19 -34.68 -11.98
N ARG A 305 14.29 -33.83 -11.48
CA ARG A 305 12.85 -34.09 -11.43
C ARG A 305 12.15 -33.97 -12.77
N VAL A 306 12.76 -33.28 -13.74
CA VAL A 306 12.21 -33.06 -15.07
C VAL A 306 13.30 -33.17 -16.13
N SER A 307 12.98 -33.76 -17.27
CA SER A 307 13.87 -33.86 -18.43
C SER A 307 13.11 -33.59 -19.72
N VAL A 308 13.76 -32.97 -20.71
CA VAL A 308 13.17 -32.72 -22.03
C VAL A 308 13.34 -33.96 -22.91
N GLU A 309 12.26 -34.49 -23.48
CA GLU A 309 12.28 -35.62 -24.42
C GLU A 309 12.29 -35.19 -25.89
N SER A 310 11.60 -34.09 -26.20
CA SER A 310 11.57 -33.50 -27.53
C SER A 310 11.19 -32.02 -27.43
N PRO A 311 11.56 -31.17 -28.40
CA PRO A 311 12.38 -31.44 -29.59
C PRO A 311 13.89 -31.44 -29.29
N ALA A 312 14.71 -31.95 -30.23
CA ALA A 312 16.16 -32.01 -30.09
C ALA A 312 16.79 -30.63 -29.81
N ALA A 313 16.27 -29.57 -30.44
CA ALA A 313 16.71 -28.21 -30.21
C ALA A 313 16.56 -27.76 -28.74
N ALA A 314 15.49 -28.18 -28.05
CA ALA A 314 15.28 -27.89 -26.64
C ALA A 314 16.24 -28.69 -25.75
N GLN A 315 16.50 -29.96 -26.09
CA GLN A 315 17.49 -30.80 -25.40
C GLN A 315 18.89 -30.21 -25.51
N ASP A 316 19.28 -29.75 -26.70
CA ASP A 316 20.60 -29.14 -26.94
C ASP A 316 20.78 -27.85 -26.15
N LYS A 317 19.71 -27.02 -26.04
CA LYS A 317 19.73 -25.81 -25.21
C LYS A 317 19.90 -26.13 -23.72
N VAL A 318 19.14 -27.09 -23.17
CA VAL A 318 19.29 -27.52 -21.77
C VAL A 318 20.68 -28.08 -21.51
N ARG A 319 21.19 -28.94 -22.40
CA ARG A 319 22.54 -29.51 -22.34
C ARG A 319 23.60 -28.42 -22.32
N THR A 320 23.52 -27.45 -23.23
CA THR A 320 24.46 -26.33 -23.32
C THR A 320 24.45 -25.50 -22.04
N ALA A 321 23.27 -25.23 -21.48
CA ALA A 321 23.15 -24.50 -20.22
C ALA A 321 23.75 -25.27 -19.03
N LEU A 322 23.53 -26.59 -18.94
CA LEU A 322 24.12 -27.44 -17.90
C LEU A 322 25.65 -27.50 -18.01
N LEU A 323 26.21 -27.62 -19.21
CA LEU A 323 27.66 -27.61 -19.43
C LEU A 323 28.29 -26.29 -18.97
N ARG A 324 27.64 -25.15 -19.24
CA ARG A 324 28.08 -23.84 -18.75
C ARG A 324 28.01 -23.73 -17.23
N ILE A 325 26.95 -24.24 -16.60
CA ILE A 325 26.84 -24.25 -15.13
C ILE A 325 27.97 -25.12 -14.56
N GLN A 326 28.22 -26.28 -15.15
CA GLN A 326 29.31 -27.17 -14.74
C GLN A 326 30.68 -26.49 -14.88
N GLU A 327 30.91 -25.75 -15.96
CA GLU A 327 32.13 -24.97 -16.19
C GLU A 327 32.28 -23.86 -15.14
N LYS A 328 31.23 -23.07 -14.89
CA LYS A 328 31.21 -22.01 -13.88
C LYS A 328 31.43 -22.52 -12.45
N VAL A 329 30.92 -23.70 -12.12
CA VAL A 329 31.13 -24.34 -10.81
C VAL A 329 32.55 -24.90 -10.69
N ARG A 330 33.19 -25.29 -11.81
CA ARG A 330 34.59 -25.78 -11.84
C ARG A 330 35.62 -24.66 -11.84
N SER A 331 35.32 -23.52 -12.47
CA SER A 331 36.15 -22.32 -12.34
C SER A 331 36.07 -21.81 -10.90
N ALA A 332 37.22 -21.56 -10.25
CA ALA A 332 37.24 -20.94 -8.94
C ALA A 332 36.41 -19.64 -8.96
N PRO A 333 35.68 -19.30 -7.88
CA PRO A 333 34.91 -18.07 -7.85
C PRO A 333 35.87 -16.90 -8.07
N GLU A 334 35.71 -16.16 -9.17
CA GLU A 334 36.22 -14.80 -9.19
C GLU A 334 35.59 -14.09 -7.99
N PRO A 335 36.36 -13.33 -7.19
CA PRO A 335 35.78 -12.51 -6.15
C PRO A 335 34.91 -11.45 -6.84
N SER A 336 33.64 -11.76 -7.03
CA SER A 336 32.62 -10.79 -7.38
C SER A 336 32.62 -9.76 -6.27
N ALA A 337 33.02 -8.53 -6.60
CA ALA A 337 33.09 -7.40 -5.66
C ALA A 337 31.71 -7.00 -5.07
N GLU A 338 30.66 -7.77 -5.30
CA GLU A 338 29.32 -7.58 -4.73
C GLU A 338 28.74 -8.93 -4.26
N ALA A 339 29.51 -9.71 -3.51
CA ALA A 339 28.92 -10.71 -2.65
C ALA A 339 28.16 -9.96 -1.54
N PHE A 340 26.82 -9.97 -1.62
CA PHE A 340 25.84 -9.58 -0.61
C PHE A 340 26.47 -9.36 0.78
N ALA A 341 26.92 -8.13 1.03
CA ALA A 341 27.18 -7.72 2.39
C ALA A 341 25.81 -7.71 3.09
N PRO A 342 25.65 -8.35 4.27
CA PRO A 342 24.49 -8.03 5.09
C PRO A 342 24.53 -6.53 5.29
N ALA A 343 23.45 -5.84 4.88
CA ALA A 343 23.35 -4.39 4.93
C ALA A 343 23.91 -3.92 6.28
N ARG A 344 25.10 -3.32 6.25
CA ARG A 344 25.63 -2.65 7.43
C ARG A 344 24.55 -1.63 7.78
N SER A 345 24.11 -1.67 9.02
CA SER A 345 23.26 -0.65 9.63
C SER A 345 23.85 0.72 9.30
N GLU A 346 23.36 1.34 8.22
CA GLU A 346 23.77 2.69 7.85
C GLU A 346 23.28 3.60 8.97
N ALA A 347 24.25 4.14 9.71
CA ALA A 347 24.02 5.25 10.60
C ALA A 347 23.34 6.37 9.80
N ARG A 348 22.12 6.73 10.20
CA ARG A 348 21.35 7.92 9.79
C ARG A 348 21.90 8.62 8.54
N ALA A 349 21.69 8.03 7.37
CA ALA A 349 21.78 8.79 6.14
C ALA A 349 20.62 9.80 6.15
N GLU A 350 20.91 11.08 5.93
CA GLU A 350 19.85 12.08 5.79
C GLU A 350 18.93 11.68 4.64
N PRO A 351 17.59 11.71 4.83
CA PRO A 351 16.65 11.28 3.82
C PRO A 351 16.80 12.16 2.56
N GLY A 352 16.96 11.52 1.40
CA GLY A 352 17.04 12.22 0.11
C GLY A 352 15.79 13.10 -0.17
N PRO A 353 15.83 13.99 -1.17
CA PRO A 353 14.81 15.03 -1.40
C PRO A 353 13.38 14.52 -1.64
N VAL A 354 13.20 13.24 -1.96
CA VAL A 354 11.88 12.58 -2.15
C VAL A 354 11.31 12.00 -0.84
N ALA A 355 12.17 11.73 0.16
CA ALA A 355 11.78 11.13 1.43
C ALA A 355 11.27 12.17 2.45
N GLU A 356 11.75 13.41 2.42
CA GLU A 356 11.27 14.47 3.32
C GLU A 356 9.76 14.78 3.20
N PRO A 357 9.16 14.94 1.99
CA PRO A 357 7.72 15.17 1.86
C PRO A 357 6.89 13.99 2.37
N GLN A 358 7.37 12.76 2.20
CA GLN A 358 6.70 11.54 2.66
C GLN A 358 6.69 11.46 4.19
N LEU A 359 7.82 11.77 4.84
CA LEU A 359 7.92 11.82 6.30
C LEU A 359 6.97 12.85 6.92
N LYS A 360 6.80 14.02 6.27
CA LYS A 360 5.85 15.05 6.71
C LYS A 360 4.39 14.59 6.58
N ARG A 361 4.04 13.92 5.47
CA ARG A 361 2.71 13.32 5.26
C ARG A 361 2.39 12.27 6.33
N GLU A 362 3.33 11.37 6.58
CA GLU A 362 3.19 10.32 7.58
C GLU A 362 3.05 10.88 9.00
N ARG A 363 3.79 11.95 9.32
CA ARG A 363 3.61 12.68 10.58
C ARG A 363 2.20 13.22 10.72
N LEU A 364 1.64 13.85 9.68
CA LEU A 364 0.30 14.41 9.74
C LEU A 364 -0.79 13.34 9.88
N ARG A 365 -0.66 12.19 9.21
CA ARG A 365 -1.56 11.02 9.42
C ARG A 365 -1.55 10.57 10.88
N ARG A 366 -0.37 10.54 11.50
CA ARG A 366 -0.20 10.14 12.91
C ARG A 366 -0.84 11.15 13.86
N LEU A 367 -0.67 12.45 13.61
CA LEU A 367 -1.22 13.52 14.46
C LEU A 367 -2.74 13.42 14.57
N LEU A 368 -3.42 13.08 13.46
CA LEU A 368 -4.87 12.84 13.41
C LEU A 368 -5.36 11.64 14.24
N LEU A 369 -4.44 10.78 14.72
CA LEU A 369 -4.77 9.57 15.51
C LEU A 369 -4.46 9.71 17.01
N ILE A 370 -3.58 10.64 17.40
CA ILE A 370 -3.11 10.77 18.79
C ILE A 370 -4.26 11.18 19.72
N VAL A 371 -5.01 12.23 19.36
CA VAL A 371 -6.13 12.73 20.20
C VAL A 371 -7.23 11.68 20.37
N PRO A 372 -7.75 11.02 19.30
CA PRO A 372 -8.71 9.92 19.46
C PRO A 372 -8.18 8.78 20.34
N ALA A 373 -6.91 8.41 20.20
CA ALA A 373 -6.30 7.33 20.97
C ALA A 373 -6.17 7.67 22.46
N ALA A 374 -5.72 8.88 22.78
CA ALA A 374 -5.62 9.36 24.16
C ALA A 374 -6.99 9.51 24.83
N ARG A 375 -8.01 10.00 24.11
CA ARG A 375 -9.38 10.13 24.63
C ARG A 375 -10.02 8.80 25.00
N ARG A 376 -9.70 7.73 24.27
CA ARG A 376 -10.25 6.39 24.55
C ARG A 376 -9.80 5.84 25.91
N ARG A 377 -8.60 6.22 26.37
CA ARG A 377 -8.03 5.77 27.66
C ARG A 377 -7.44 6.97 28.41
N PRO A 378 -8.27 7.80 29.06
CA PRO A 378 -7.78 8.95 29.82
C PRO A 378 -6.75 8.51 30.87
N GLY A 379 -5.59 9.17 30.89
CA GLY A 379 -4.50 8.85 31.82
C GLY A 379 -3.65 7.64 31.45
N VAL A 380 -3.71 7.17 30.19
CA VAL A 380 -2.80 6.16 29.63
C VAL A 380 -1.34 6.62 29.74
N LYS A 381 -0.42 5.70 30.05
CA LYS A 381 1.00 6.04 30.05
C LYS A 381 1.49 6.33 28.63
N LEU A 382 2.37 7.31 28.49
CA LEU A 382 2.98 7.70 27.21
C LEU A 382 3.59 6.51 26.47
N ALA A 383 4.32 5.65 27.19
CA ALA A 383 4.94 4.45 26.63
C ALA A 383 3.90 3.42 26.10
N ASP A 384 2.75 3.31 26.75
CA ASP A 384 1.69 2.39 26.34
C ASP A 384 0.92 2.93 25.13
N LEU A 385 0.67 4.24 25.11
CA LEU A 385 0.09 4.95 23.96
C LEU A 385 1.03 4.89 22.74
N ALA A 386 2.34 5.09 22.95
CA ALA A 386 3.36 4.97 21.92
C ALA A 386 3.39 3.56 21.33
N ARG A 387 3.28 2.53 22.17
CA ARG A 387 3.20 1.13 21.71
C ARG A 387 1.93 0.87 20.90
N GLU A 388 0.79 1.40 21.32
CA GLU A 388 -0.48 1.26 20.60
C GLU A 388 -0.45 1.92 19.21
N LEU A 389 0.14 3.11 19.13
CA LEU A 389 0.33 3.84 17.88
C LEU A 389 1.57 3.38 17.11
N ALA A 390 2.36 2.44 17.64
CA ALA A 390 3.66 2.00 17.12
C ALA A 390 4.56 3.19 16.72
N LEU A 391 4.79 4.06 17.70
CA LEU A 391 5.64 5.25 17.64
C LEU A 391 6.74 5.17 18.69
N ASP A 392 7.83 5.91 18.48
CA ASP A 392 8.80 6.14 19.54
C ASP A 392 8.19 7.06 20.63
N PRO A 393 8.44 6.80 21.94
CA PRO A 393 7.89 7.64 23.00
C PRO A 393 8.35 9.11 22.97
N GLN A 394 9.57 9.39 22.50
CA GLN A 394 10.06 10.77 22.37
C GLN A 394 9.39 11.48 21.19
N GLU A 395 9.23 10.77 20.06
CA GLU A 395 8.48 11.30 18.91
C GLU A 395 7.02 11.60 19.29
N LEU A 396 6.37 10.70 20.04
CA LEU A 396 5.01 10.92 20.52
C LEU A 396 4.92 12.15 21.44
N ARG A 397 5.91 12.39 22.30
CA ARG A 397 5.94 13.59 23.14
C ARG A 397 5.99 14.87 22.31
N LEU A 398 6.89 14.92 21.32
CA LEU A 398 7.02 16.08 20.43
C LEU A 398 5.73 16.32 19.62
N ASP A 399 5.06 15.25 19.19
CA ASP A 399 3.81 15.36 18.46
C ASP A 399 2.64 15.78 19.37
N ILE A 400 2.64 15.39 20.65
CA ILE A 400 1.70 15.90 21.67
C ILE A 400 1.93 17.40 21.90
N ASP A 401 3.19 17.83 22.05
CA ASP A 401 3.53 19.24 22.26
C ASP A 401 3.08 20.11 21.06
N LEU A 402 3.25 19.60 19.83
CA LEU A 402 2.74 20.25 18.62
C LEU A 402 1.20 20.33 18.62
N LEU A 403 0.51 19.25 19.00
CA LEU A 403 -0.95 19.24 19.07
C LEU A 403 -1.49 20.27 20.07
N GLY A 404 -0.76 20.54 21.16
CA GLY A 404 -1.11 21.61 22.11
C GLY A 404 -1.13 23.03 21.50
N LEU A 405 -0.53 23.21 20.32
CA LEU A 405 -0.55 24.48 19.58
C LEU A 405 -1.65 24.52 18.53
N VAL A 406 -2.30 23.39 18.25
CA VAL A 406 -3.33 23.27 17.22
C VAL A 406 -4.67 23.71 17.79
N GLY A 407 -5.43 24.46 17.01
CA GLY A 407 -6.75 24.89 17.40
C GLY A 407 -7.51 25.62 16.32
N ARG A 408 -8.57 26.31 16.73
CA ARG A 408 -9.37 27.16 15.85
C ARG A 408 -9.09 28.63 16.15
N PRO A 409 -9.08 29.51 15.14
CA PRO A 409 -9.11 30.95 15.35
C PRO A 409 -10.31 31.35 16.24
N PRO A 410 -10.17 32.32 17.17
CA PRO A 410 -9.04 33.25 17.33
C PRO A 410 -7.85 32.73 18.14
N PHE A 411 -7.76 31.42 18.40
CA PHE A 411 -6.66 30.78 19.15
C PHE A 411 -6.56 31.24 20.61
N SER A 412 -7.71 31.47 21.24
CA SER A 412 -7.76 31.60 22.70
C SER A 412 -7.36 30.27 23.34
N PRO A 413 -6.98 30.23 24.63
CA PRO A 413 -6.66 28.97 25.30
C PRO A 413 -7.74 27.89 25.15
N ASP A 414 -9.03 28.26 25.19
CA ASP A 414 -10.17 27.34 25.02
C ASP A 414 -10.42 26.92 23.56
N ASP A 415 -9.70 27.52 22.60
CA ASP A 415 -9.78 27.20 21.19
C ASP A 415 -8.69 26.23 20.73
N LEU A 416 -7.70 25.94 21.58
CA LEU A 416 -6.62 24.98 21.33
C LEU A 416 -6.99 23.57 21.82
N ILE A 417 -6.32 22.56 21.27
CA ILE A 417 -6.37 21.21 21.82
C ILE A 417 -5.63 21.23 23.15
N ASP A 418 -6.34 20.96 24.24
CA ASP A 418 -5.74 20.74 25.56
C ASP A 418 -5.39 19.26 25.69
N ILE A 419 -4.19 18.93 25.25
CA ILE A 419 -3.54 17.64 25.44
C ILE A 419 -2.22 17.84 26.18
N SER A 420 -1.98 17.05 27.23
CA SER A 420 -0.80 17.18 28.06
C SER A 420 -0.29 15.85 28.58
N VAL A 421 0.98 15.84 28.98
CA VAL A 421 1.61 14.72 29.67
C VAL A 421 2.04 15.17 31.07
N ASP A 422 1.51 14.51 32.10
CA ASP A 422 1.81 14.83 33.50
C ASP A 422 3.21 14.34 33.94
N GLU A 423 3.59 14.66 35.18
CA GLU A 423 4.86 14.22 35.79
C GLU A 423 5.01 12.70 35.94
N ARG A 424 3.91 11.95 35.80
CA ARG A 424 3.86 10.48 35.87
C ARG A 424 3.76 9.84 34.48
N ASP A 425 4.07 10.60 33.43
CA ASP A 425 3.97 10.22 32.02
C ASP A 425 2.55 9.81 31.58
N ARG A 426 1.51 10.38 32.17
CA ARG A 426 0.12 10.11 31.78
C ARG A 426 -0.37 11.14 30.79
N VAL A 427 -0.97 10.67 29.71
CA VAL A 427 -1.55 11.51 28.66
C VAL A 427 -3.02 11.79 28.99
N THR A 428 -3.38 13.07 29.01
CA THR A 428 -4.75 13.54 29.24
C THR A 428 -5.17 14.49 28.13
N VAL A 429 -6.45 14.44 27.75
CA VAL A 429 -7.08 15.35 26.78
C VAL A 429 -8.32 15.95 27.43
N SER A 430 -8.33 17.27 27.63
CA SER A 430 -9.49 18.01 28.15
C SER A 430 -10.32 18.64 27.03
N LEU A 431 -9.64 19.24 26.05
CA LEU A 431 -10.24 19.86 24.87
C LEU A 431 -9.68 19.17 23.63
N ASP A 432 -10.56 18.61 22.81
CA ASP A 432 -10.15 17.81 21.66
C ASP A 432 -10.38 18.50 20.32
N GLN A 433 -10.99 19.69 20.32
CA GLN A 433 -11.32 20.48 19.13
C GLN A 433 -11.91 19.67 17.99
N SER A 434 -12.84 18.76 18.33
CA SER A 434 -13.50 17.82 17.40
C SER A 434 -12.66 16.64 16.90
N PHE A 435 -11.40 16.49 17.30
CA PHE A 435 -10.56 15.31 16.98
C PHE A 435 -10.93 14.08 17.84
N SER A 436 -12.23 13.83 18.02
CA SER A 436 -12.77 12.82 18.93
C SER A 436 -12.64 11.38 18.44
N ARG A 437 -12.54 11.20 17.11
CA ARG A 437 -12.55 9.89 16.44
C ARG A 437 -11.54 9.89 15.29
N PRO A 438 -11.00 8.72 14.91
CA PRO A 438 -10.11 8.63 13.76
C PRO A 438 -10.83 9.05 12.47
N PRO A 439 -10.11 9.66 11.51
CA PRO A 439 -10.66 9.95 10.20
C PRO A 439 -10.96 8.66 9.44
N GLN A 440 -11.85 8.77 8.46
CA GLN A 440 -12.31 7.69 7.59
C GLN A 440 -11.13 7.01 6.87
N LEU A 441 -11.33 5.75 6.47
CA LEU A 441 -10.36 5.03 5.65
C LEU A 441 -10.20 5.70 4.28
N THR A 442 -8.95 5.89 3.86
CA THR A 442 -8.64 6.33 2.49
C THR A 442 -8.84 5.18 1.50
N PRO A 443 -8.98 5.44 0.19
CA PRO A 443 -9.04 4.38 -0.82
C PRO A 443 -7.80 3.46 -0.80
N LEU A 444 -6.62 4.00 -0.51
CA LEU A 444 -5.37 3.23 -0.42
C LEU A 444 -5.30 2.39 0.86
N GLU A 445 -5.79 2.90 1.99
CA GLU A 445 -5.93 2.13 3.23
C GLU A 445 -6.89 0.95 3.07
N ALA A 446 -8.04 1.18 2.41
CA ALA A 446 -8.98 0.13 2.07
C ALA A 446 -8.39 -0.89 1.09
N LEU A 447 -7.65 -0.42 0.06
CA LEU A 447 -6.94 -1.27 -0.88
C LEU A 447 -5.90 -2.14 -0.19
N ALA A 448 -5.15 -1.57 0.76
CA ALA A 448 -4.15 -2.27 1.53
C ALA A 448 -4.76 -3.41 2.37
N LEU A 449 -5.90 -3.16 3.03
CA LEU A 449 -6.64 -4.21 3.74
C LEU A 449 -7.14 -5.31 2.80
N GLY A 450 -7.69 -4.92 1.64
CA GLY A 450 -8.13 -5.86 0.60
C GLY A 450 -6.98 -6.74 0.09
N ALA A 451 -5.86 -6.14 -0.26
CA ALA A 451 -4.67 -6.85 -0.73
C ALA A 451 -4.11 -7.81 0.34
N ALA A 452 -4.08 -7.40 1.61
CA ALA A 452 -3.62 -8.25 2.70
C ALA A 452 -4.53 -9.46 2.92
N ALA A 453 -5.85 -9.26 2.83
CA ALA A 453 -6.82 -10.34 2.93
C ALA A 453 -6.71 -11.35 1.79
N GLU A 454 -6.60 -10.87 0.54
CA GLU A 454 -6.45 -11.73 -0.64
C GLU A 454 -5.13 -12.52 -0.62
N GLU A 455 -4.06 -11.92 -0.10
CA GLU A 455 -2.76 -12.59 0.01
C GLU A 455 -2.76 -13.70 1.08
N VAL A 456 -3.34 -13.44 2.25
CA VAL A 456 -3.18 -14.31 3.42
C VAL A 456 -4.36 -15.24 3.64
N ALA A 457 -5.59 -14.77 3.40
CA ALA A 457 -6.81 -15.45 3.81
C ALA A 457 -8.00 -15.25 2.82
N PRO A 458 -7.82 -15.46 1.50
CA PRO A 458 -8.84 -15.14 0.49
C PRO A 458 -10.16 -15.91 0.66
N ALA A 459 -10.09 -17.13 1.22
CA ALA A 459 -11.27 -17.97 1.45
C ALA A 459 -11.89 -17.80 2.86
N ASP A 460 -11.26 -17.06 3.77
CA ASP A 460 -11.72 -16.98 5.16
C ASP A 460 -13.02 -16.14 5.25
N PRO A 461 -14.12 -16.70 5.79
CA PRO A 461 -15.40 -16.00 5.84
C PRO A 461 -15.39 -14.80 6.79
N ALA A 462 -14.61 -14.83 7.88
CA ALA A 462 -14.51 -13.73 8.83
C ALA A 462 -13.74 -12.55 8.21
N VAL A 463 -12.65 -12.82 7.48
CA VAL A 463 -11.91 -11.79 6.75
C VAL A 463 -12.77 -11.16 5.65
N ARG A 464 -13.50 -11.97 4.87
CA ARG A 464 -14.42 -11.47 3.83
C ARG A 464 -15.55 -10.62 4.42
N SER A 465 -16.14 -11.07 5.52
CA SER A 465 -17.18 -10.31 6.24
C SER A 465 -16.64 -8.97 6.77
N ALA A 466 -15.45 -8.98 7.40
CA ALA A 466 -14.80 -7.78 7.90
C ALA A 466 -14.55 -6.76 6.77
N LEU A 467 -13.97 -7.21 5.65
CA LEU A 467 -13.74 -6.34 4.49
C LEU A 467 -15.03 -5.81 3.88
N ALA A 468 -16.08 -6.61 3.79
CA ALA A 468 -17.37 -6.15 3.28
C ALA A 468 -17.97 -5.06 4.18
N LYS A 469 -17.89 -5.20 5.51
CA LYS A 469 -18.32 -4.17 6.47
C LYS A 469 -17.52 -2.88 6.31
N LEU A 470 -16.19 -2.97 6.24
CA LEU A 470 -15.30 -1.81 6.13
C LEU A 470 -15.46 -1.08 4.79
N THR A 471 -15.47 -1.80 3.67
CA THR A 471 -15.63 -1.20 2.33
C THR A 471 -17.05 -0.67 2.11
N GLY A 472 -18.06 -1.28 2.75
CA GLY A 472 -19.44 -0.81 2.78
C GLY A 472 -19.64 0.49 3.55
N GLN A 473 -18.69 0.89 4.39
CA GLN A 473 -18.71 2.16 5.13
C GLN A 473 -17.93 3.29 4.42
N LEU A 474 -17.18 2.97 3.36
CA LEU A 474 -16.49 4.00 2.57
C LEU A 474 -17.50 4.94 1.91
N PRO A 475 -17.18 6.25 1.79
CA PRO A 475 -17.94 7.18 0.96
C PRO A 475 -18.12 6.66 -0.48
N PRO A 476 -19.21 7.02 -1.19
CA PRO A 476 -19.50 6.47 -2.52
C PRO A 476 -18.35 6.62 -3.53
N THR A 477 -17.71 7.80 -3.56
CA THR A 477 -16.56 8.09 -4.42
C THR A 477 -15.34 7.23 -4.07
N ALA A 478 -15.03 7.11 -2.78
CA ALA A 478 -13.94 6.25 -2.29
C ALA A 478 -14.20 4.76 -2.59
N ARG A 479 -15.45 4.30 -2.49
CA ARG A 479 -15.85 2.92 -2.81
C ARG A 479 -15.69 2.59 -4.28
N GLN A 480 -16.06 3.51 -5.18
CA GLN A 480 -15.84 3.36 -6.61
C GLN A 480 -14.35 3.29 -6.95
N LEU A 481 -13.54 4.19 -6.37
CA LEU A 481 -12.09 4.17 -6.55
C LEU A 481 -11.48 2.88 -6.02
N TYR A 482 -11.88 2.43 -4.83
CA TYR A 482 -11.47 1.14 -4.27
C TYR A 482 -11.82 -0.02 -5.20
N ALA A 483 -13.05 -0.10 -5.70
CA ALA A 483 -13.48 -1.20 -6.58
C ALA A 483 -12.67 -1.22 -7.91
N GLN A 484 -12.37 -0.05 -8.47
CA GLN A 484 -11.51 0.07 -9.66
C GLN A 484 -10.07 -0.35 -9.34
N LEU A 485 -9.55 0.06 -8.18
CA LEU A 485 -8.19 -0.22 -7.75
C LEU A 485 -7.98 -1.69 -7.39
N ALA A 486 -8.92 -2.31 -6.70
CA ALA A 486 -8.84 -3.71 -6.28
C ALA A 486 -8.73 -4.66 -7.48
N ARG A 487 -9.46 -4.39 -8.58
CA ARG A 487 -9.32 -5.16 -9.85
C ARG A 487 -7.96 -4.98 -10.52
N ARG A 488 -7.36 -3.81 -10.33
CA ARG A 488 -6.05 -3.46 -10.90
C ARG A 488 -4.89 -3.89 -10.03
N VAL A 489 -5.13 -4.23 -8.77
CA VAL A 489 -4.12 -4.56 -7.77
C VAL A 489 -4.49 -5.90 -7.16
N VAL A 490 -4.06 -6.98 -7.81
CA VAL A 490 -4.37 -8.35 -7.40
C VAL A 490 -3.12 -9.00 -6.81
N ALA A 491 -3.14 -9.25 -5.50
CA ALA A 491 -2.18 -10.13 -4.85
C ALA A 491 -2.81 -11.52 -4.76
N SER A 492 -2.28 -12.49 -5.50
CA SER A 492 -2.72 -13.88 -5.38
C SER A 492 -1.49 -14.76 -5.22
N THR A 493 -1.04 -14.82 -3.97
CA THR A 493 0.00 -15.70 -3.48
C THR A 493 -0.67 -16.85 -2.73
N PRO A 494 -0.17 -18.09 -2.80
CA PRO A 494 -0.58 -19.11 -1.83
C PRO A 494 -0.22 -18.61 -0.42
N ALA A 495 -1.18 -18.70 0.50
CA ALA A 495 -1.02 -18.29 1.89
C ALA A 495 0.28 -18.89 2.49
N PRO A 496 1.01 -18.16 3.35
CA PRO A 496 2.18 -18.69 4.03
C PRO A 496 1.85 -20.02 4.72
N ARG A 497 2.73 -21.03 4.60
CA ARG A 497 2.52 -22.34 5.25
C ARG A 497 2.29 -22.13 6.75
N GLY A 498 1.17 -22.63 7.27
CA GLY A 498 0.79 -22.51 8.68
C GLY A 498 -0.11 -21.31 9.03
N ALA A 499 -0.28 -20.32 8.13
CA ALA A 499 -1.14 -19.16 8.38
C ALA A 499 -2.60 -19.57 8.66
N GLN A 500 -3.14 -20.56 7.94
CA GLN A 500 -4.49 -21.09 8.17
C GLN A 500 -4.66 -21.75 9.55
N GLN A 501 -3.63 -22.44 10.06
CA GLN A 501 -3.68 -23.03 11.40
C GLN A 501 -3.69 -21.94 12.48
N ILE A 502 -2.84 -20.92 12.33
CA ILE A 502 -2.77 -19.78 13.26
C ILE A 502 -4.08 -18.98 13.22
N LEU A 503 -4.63 -18.69 12.04
CA LEU A 503 -5.92 -18.01 11.88
C LEU A 503 -7.06 -18.79 12.53
N THR A 504 -7.05 -20.12 12.39
CA THR A 504 -8.06 -20.99 13.01
C THR A 504 -7.93 -21.01 14.54
N GLN A 505 -6.70 -21.03 15.06
CA GLN A 505 -6.45 -20.94 16.50
C GLN A 505 -6.88 -19.58 17.08
N LEU A 506 -6.52 -18.48 16.41
CA LEU A 506 -6.90 -17.12 16.83
C LEU A 506 -8.42 -16.92 16.81
N ARG A 507 -9.12 -17.47 15.81
CA ARG A 507 -10.59 -17.47 15.76
C ARG A 507 -11.18 -18.25 16.93
N SER A 508 -10.74 -19.48 17.15
CA SER A 508 -11.23 -20.31 18.26
C SER A 508 -10.99 -19.64 19.62
N ALA A 509 -9.84 -18.98 19.78
CA ALA A 509 -9.51 -18.20 20.97
C ALA A 509 -10.42 -16.96 21.11
N ALA A 510 -10.69 -16.23 20.03
CA ALA A 510 -11.60 -15.09 20.01
C ALA A 510 -13.06 -15.49 20.35
N GLU A 511 -13.57 -16.56 19.73
CA GLU A 511 -14.92 -17.11 19.99
C GLU A 511 -15.08 -17.56 21.45
N GLN A 512 -13.99 -18.06 22.06
CA GLN A 512 -13.99 -18.55 23.44
C GLN A 512 -13.57 -17.50 24.47
N HIS A 513 -13.28 -16.27 24.06
CA HIS A 513 -12.71 -15.21 24.90
C HIS A 513 -11.45 -15.65 25.69
N ARG A 514 -10.55 -16.40 25.05
CA ARG A 514 -9.28 -16.88 25.64
C ARG A 514 -8.06 -16.20 25.03
N GLU A 515 -7.12 -15.75 25.88
CA GLU A 515 -5.86 -15.10 25.48
C GLU A 515 -4.84 -16.05 24.86
#